data_AF-A0A142XEQ6-F1
#
_entry.id   AF-A0A142XEQ6-F1
#
_cell.length_a   1.000
_cell.length_b   1.000
_cell.length_c   1.000
_cell.angle_alpha   90.00
_cell.angle_beta   90.00
_cell.angle_gamma   90.00
#
_symmetry.space_group_name_H-M   'P 1'
#
loop_
_entity.id
_entity.type
_entity.pdbx_description
1 polymer ?
#
loop_
_entity_poly.entity_id
_entity_poly.type
_entity_poly.pdbx_seq_one_letter_code
_entity_poly.pdbx_strand_id
1 'polypeptide(L)'
;MCKHNGYVLEQVFSPLVAHGADFLVQLRPLAQKCVTKHCYNHYRGFLHTQRKLFEKETEKRAKTLLYAYRVALTGVHLLETGEVQTHLPTLNERFRLTFIPELIARKANAEFGTLSAVDVAFHTRQLDEWETRLNAAYEASALPTEPPAEELDRFLIELRLPIA
;
A
#
# COMPACT_ATOMS: atom_id res chain seq x y z
N MET A 1 -9.45 -9.67 -5.74
CA MET A 1 -9.77 -8.24 -5.75
C MET A 1 -11.04 -7.93 -4.98
N CYS A 2 -12.14 -8.67 -5.15
CA CYS A 2 -13.42 -8.39 -4.45
C CYS A 2 -13.37 -8.39 -2.91
N LYS A 3 -12.35 -9.00 -2.29
CA LYS A 3 -12.14 -8.96 -0.83
C LYS A 3 -11.34 -7.72 -0.37
N HIS A 4 -11.35 -6.64 -1.15
CA HIS A 4 -10.61 -5.39 -0.87
C HIS A 4 -9.11 -5.59 -0.57
N ASN A 5 -8.51 -6.62 -1.17
CA ASN A 5 -7.13 -7.00 -0.89
C ASN A 5 -6.17 -6.08 -1.64
N GLY A 6 -5.63 -5.09 -0.94
CA GLY A 6 -4.66 -4.12 -1.47
C GLY A 6 -3.47 -4.81 -2.13
N TYR A 7 -2.92 -5.87 -1.55
CA TYR A 7 -1.80 -6.62 -2.14
C TYR A 7 -2.05 -7.08 -3.58
N VAL A 8 -3.26 -7.55 -3.90
CA VAL A 8 -3.60 -7.96 -5.27
C VAL A 8 -3.63 -6.76 -6.21
N LEU A 9 -4.16 -5.62 -5.74
CA LEU A 9 -4.17 -4.38 -6.52
C LEU A 9 -2.73 -3.88 -6.76
N GLU A 10 -1.86 -3.93 -5.75
CA GLU A 10 -0.44 -3.58 -5.87
C GLU A 10 0.26 -4.41 -6.96
N GLN A 11 -0.08 -5.69 -7.09
CA GLN A 11 0.47 -6.56 -8.14
C GLN A 11 -0.09 -6.21 -9.53
N VAL A 12 -1.41 -6.01 -9.66
CA VAL A 12 -2.06 -5.71 -10.95
C VAL A 12 -1.60 -4.36 -11.51
N PHE A 13 -1.40 -3.37 -10.64
CA PHE A 13 -0.95 -2.02 -11.00
C PHE A 13 0.57 -1.84 -10.93
N SER A 14 1.33 -2.89 -10.65
CA SER A 14 2.79 -2.83 -10.74
C SER A 14 3.24 -2.44 -12.15
N PRO A 15 4.18 -1.49 -12.29
CA PRO A 15 4.79 -1.19 -13.58
C PRO A 15 5.70 -2.32 -14.08
N LEU A 16 6.15 -3.20 -13.18
CA LEU A 16 7.00 -4.35 -13.50
C LEU A 16 6.14 -5.53 -13.95
N VAL A 17 6.14 -5.82 -15.25
CA VAL A 17 5.40 -6.92 -15.87
C VAL A 17 6.38 -7.91 -16.48
N ALA A 18 6.46 -9.12 -15.92
CA ALA A 18 7.28 -10.20 -16.48
C ALA A 18 6.56 -10.94 -17.62
N HIS A 19 5.27 -11.24 -17.44
CA HIS A 19 4.41 -11.94 -18.40
C HIS A 19 2.95 -11.49 -18.24
N GLY A 20 2.10 -11.79 -19.23
CA GLY A 20 0.65 -11.54 -19.17
C GLY A 20 0.24 -10.08 -19.44
N ALA A 21 1.00 -9.36 -20.27
CA ALA A 21 0.70 -7.95 -20.60
C ALA A 21 -0.71 -7.79 -21.19
N ASP A 22 -1.10 -8.63 -22.16
CA ASP A 22 -2.43 -8.56 -22.80
C ASP A 22 -3.56 -8.84 -21.80
N PHE A 23 -3.34 -9.79 -20.89
CA PHE A 23 -4.26 -10.05 -19.79
C PHE A 23 -4.40 -8.85 -18.85
N LEU A 24 -3.28 -8.20 -18.50
CA LEU A 24 -3.30 -7.01 -17.63
C LEU A 24 -3.95 -5.80 -18.30
N VAL A 25 -3.83 -5.64 -19.62
CA VAL A 25 -4.54 -4.60 -20.38
C VAL A 25 -6.05 -4.73 -20.19
N GLN A 26 -6.58 -5.95 -20.22
CA GLN A 26 -8.01 -6.20 -20.02
C GLN A 26 -8.42 -6.17 -18.55
N LEU A 27 -7.57 -6.65 -17.63
CA LEU A 27 -7.87 -6.74 -16.21
C LEU A 27 -7.85 -5.37 -15.52
N ARG A 28 -6.89 -4.49 -15.84
CA ARG A 28 -6.67 -3.22 -15.12
C ARG A 28 -7.89 -2.32 -15.06
N PRO A 29 -8.69 -2.13 -16.13
CA PRO A 29 -9.95 -1.37 -16.04
C PRO A 29 -10.94 -1.94 -15.01
N LEU A 30 -11.06 -3.26 -14.91
CA LEU A 30 -11.91 -3.92 -13.90
C LEU A 30 -11.30 -3.87 -12.50
N ALA A 31 -9.99 -4.02 -12.39
CA ALA A 31 -9.26 -3.89 -11.14
C ALA A 31 -9.34 -2.46 -10.57
N GLN A 32 -9.40 -1.45 -11.42
CA GLN A 32 -9.53 -0.04 -11.01
C GLN A 32 -10.86 0.19 -10.28
N LYS A 33 -11.94 -0.42 -10.77
CA LYS A 33 -13.24 -0.43 -10.10
C LYS A 33 -13.23 -1.21 -8.78
N CYS A 34 -12.22 -2.03 -8.52
CA CYS A 34 -12.03 -2.72 -7.25
C CYS A 34 -11.24 -1.89 -6.22
N VAL A 35 -10.77 -0.70 -6.59
CA VAL A 35 -10.20 0.26 -5.64
C VAL A 35 -11.37 0.91 -4.88
N THR A 36 -11.76 0.28 -3.77
CA THR A 36 -12.88 0.70 -2.94
C THR A 36 -12.41 1.36 -1.66
N LYS A 37 -13.28 2.12 -0.98
CA LYS A 37 -12.93 2.70 0.32
C LYS A 37 -12.58 1.63 1.38
N HIS A 38 -13.08 0.42 1.24
CA HIS A 38 -12.77 -0.70 2.16
C HIS A 38 -11.36 -1.29 1.97
N CYS A 39 -10.60 -0.89 0.94
CA CYS A 39 -9.16 -1.15 0.89
C CYS A 39 -8.42 -0.57 2.11
N TYR A 40 -8.99 0.43 2.77
CA TYR A 40 -8.59 0.90 4.11
C TYR A 40 -8.30 -0.24 5.08
N ASN A 41 -9.16 -1.26 5.16
CA ASN A 41 -8.99 -2.35 6.12
C ASN A 41 -7.69 -3.13 5.88
N HIS A 42 -7.32 -3.31 4.61
CA HIS A 42 -6.06 -3.95 4.24
C HIS A 42 -4.86 -3.11 4.69
N TYR A 43 -4.83 -1.83 4.31
CA TYR A 43 -3.69 -0.95 4.63
C TYR A 43 -3.56 -0.70 6.13
N ARG A 44 -4.67 -0.50 6.84
CA ARG A 44 -4.67 -0.34 8.30
C ARG A 44 -4.19 -1.61 9.00
N GLY A 45 -4.71 -2.78 8.62
CA GLY A 45 -4.29 -4.06 9.20
C GLY A 45 -2.82 -4.35 8.95
N PHE A 46 -2.31 -4.01 7.77
CA PHE A 46 -0.91 -4.17 7.42
C PHE A 46 -0.02 -3.18 8.18
N LEU A 47 -0.42 -1.91 8.32
CA LEU A 47 0.28 -0.93 9.15
C LEU A 47 0.42 -1.43 10.59
N HIS A 48 -0.68 -1.91 11.19
CA HIS A 48 -0.65 -2.49 12.54
C HIS A 48 0.31 -3.66 12.67
N THR A 49 0.34 -4.52 11.65
CA THR A 49 1.25 -5.67 11.61
C THR A 49 2.71 -5.22 11.58
N GLN A 50 3.04 -4.19 10.79
CA GLN A 50 4.39 -3.62 10.73
C GLN A 50 4.79 -2.93 12.04
N ARG A 51 3.87 -2.19 12.68
CA ARG A 51 4.11 -1.59 14.00
C ARG A 51 4.42 -2.64 15.06
N LYS A 52 3.61 -3.70 15.14
CA LYS A 52 3.85 -4.84 16.04
C LYS A 52 5.16 -5.56 15.76
N LEU A 53 5.52 -5.71 14.48
CA LEU A 53 6.80 -6.31 14.11
C LEU A 53 7.95 -5.43 14.61
N PHE A 54 7.88 -4.13 14.34
CA PHE A 54 8.87 -3.16 14.80
C PHE A 54 9.02 -3.14 16.32
N GLU A 55 7.93 -3.20 17.08
CA GLU A 55 7.94 -3.26 18.54
C GLU A 55 8.65 -4.51 19.08
N LYS A 56 8.48 -5.66 18.41
CA LYS A 56 9.07 -6.94 18.82
C LYS A 56 10.53 -7.11 18.40
N GLU A 57 11.01 -6.32 17.44
CA GLU A 57 12.41 -6.39 17.01
C GLU A 57 13.37 -6.02 18.14
N THR A 58 14.33 -6.91 18.44
CA THR A 58 15.40 -6.66 19.42
C THR A 58 16.29 -5.50 18.98
N GLU A 59 16.64 -5.48 17.69
CA GLU A 59 17.30 -4.35 17.04
C GLU A 59 16.30 -3.61 16.18
N LYS A 60 16.01 -2.35 16.48
CA LYS A 60 15.05 -1.55 15.72
C LYS A 60 15.61 -1.20 14.35
N ARG A 61 15.00 -1.69 13.27
CA ARG A 61 15.55 -1.54 11.91
C ARG A 61 14.82 -0.50 11.08
N ALA A 62 15.57 0.29 10.32
CA ALA A 62 15.03 1.25 9.35
C ALA A 62 14.13 0.56 8.30
N LYS A 63 14.45 -0.69 7.92
CA LYS A 63 13.66 -1.48 6.95
C LYS A 63 12.20 -1.61 7.38
N THR A 64 11.94 -1.92 8.65
CA THR A 64 10.59 -2.19 9.14
C THR A 64 9.76 -0.91 9.22
N LEU A 65 10.38 0.21 9.60
CA LEU A 65 9.75 1.54 9.48
C LEU A 65 9.41 1.89 8.03
N LEU A 66 10.30 1.64 7.08
CA LEU A 66 10.04 1.90 5.66
C LEU A 66 8.83 1.10 5.13
N TYR A 67 8.63 -0.14 5.59
CA TYR A 67 7.42 -0.89 5.27
C TYR A 67 6.16 -0.29 5.90
N ALA A 68 6.23 0.15 7.16
CA ALA A 68 5.12 0.83 7.83
C ALA A 68 4.72 2.12 7.09
N TYR A 69 5.70 2.97 6.77
CA TYR A 69 5.47 4.20 6.01
C TYR A 69 4.94 3.93 4.60
N ARG A 70 5.53 2.97 3.86
CA ARG A 70 5.03 2.59 2.54
C ARG A 70 3.54 2.25 2.60
N VAL A 71 3.14 1.38 3.52
CA VAL A 71 1.74 0.94 3.65
C VAL A 71 0.81 2.08 4.05
N ALA A 72 1.20 2.92 5.01
CA ALA A 72 0.40 4.07 5.44
C ALA A 72 0.20 5.08 4.30
N LEU A 73 1.28 5.45 3.61
CA LEU A 73 1.26 6.42 2.51
C LEU A 73 0.51 5.87 1.31
N THR A 74 0.68 4.58 0.96
CA THR A 74 -0.10 3.92 -0.08
C THR A 74 -1.60 3.98 0.25
N GLY A 75 -1.99 3.61 1.48
CA GLY A 75 -3.38 3.60 1.89
C GLY A 75 -4.03 4.99 1.82
N VAL A 76 -3.34 6.01 2.33
CA VAL A 76 -3.81 7.41 2.24
C VAL A 76 -3.92 7.86 0.79
N HIS A 77 -2.87 7.65 -0.01
CA HIS A 77 -2.87 8.03 -1.43
C HIS A 77 -4.03 7.40 -2.17
N LEU A 78 -4.24 6.10 -1.97
CA LEU A 78 -5.32 5.33 -2.60
C LEU A 78 -6.68 5.85 -2.18
N LEU A 79 -6.93 6.08 -0.89
CA LEU A 79 -8.23 6.57 -0.42
C LEU A 79 -8.54 8.00 -0.89
N GLU A 80 -7.50 8.83 -1.04
CA GLU A 80 -7.61 10.22 -1.51
C GLU A 80 -7.76 10.34 -3.05
N THR A 81 -7.34 9.33 -3.84
CA THR A 81 -7.27 9.47 -5.32
C THR A 81 -7.90 8.34 -6.12
N GLY A 82 -8.09 7.17 -5.53
CA GLY A 82 -8.42 5.94 -6.25
C GLY A 82 -7.23 5.32 -7.00
N GLU A 83 -6.01 5.86 -6.89
CA GLU A 83 -4.84 5.31 -7.57
C GLU A 83 -4.02 4.40 -6.65
N VAL A 84 -3.42 3.37 -7.23
CA VAL A 84 -2.52 2.46 -6.50
C VAL A 84 -1.08 2.87 -6.77
N GLN A 85 -0.40 3.39 -5.74
CA GLN A 85 1.01 3.73 -5.80
C GLN A 85 1.73 3.13 -4.59
N THR A 86 2.76 2.32 -4.84
CA THR A 86 3.48 1.57 -3.79
C THR A 86 4.95 1.92 -3.67
N HIS A 87 5.47 2.69 -4.63
CA HIS A 87 6.85 3.15 -4.63
C HIS A 87 7.00 4.31 -3.65
N LEU A 88 7.61 4.03 -2.50
CA LEU A 88 7.75 4.98 -1.41
C LEU A 88 8.41 6.31 -1.81
N PRO A 89 9.49 6.35 -2.62
CA PRO A 89 10.03 7.62 -3.10
C PRO A 89 9.01 8.48 -3.86
N THR A 90 8.23 7.88 -4.77
CA THR A 90 7.18 8.58 -5.51
C THR A 90 6.05 9.05 -4.60
N LEU A 91 5.63 8.24 -3.62
CA LEU A 91 4.69 8.68 -2.59
C LEU A 91 5.24 9.88 -1.81
N ASN A 92 6.54 9.89 -1.54
CA ASN A 92 7.18 10.95 -0.76
C ASN A 92 7.35 12.26 -1.55
N GLU A 93 7.35 12.24 -2.88
CA GLU A 93 7.26 13.48 -3.69
C GLU A 93 5.97 14.25 -3.38
N ARG A 94 4.86 13.53 -3.16
CA ARG A 94 3.56 14.08 -2.74
C ARG A 94 3.55 14.47 -1.27
N PHE A 95 3.94 13.55 -0.38
CA PHE A 95 3.75 13.73 1.07
C PHE A 95 4.89 14.46 1.79
N ARG A 96 6.06 14.56 1.16
CA ARG A 96 7.21 15.38 1.58
C ARG A 96 7.67 15.15 3.01
N LEU A 97 7.69 13.90 3.45
CA LEU A 97 8.29 13.52 4.73
C LEU A 97 9.81 13.60 4.61
N THR A 98 10.39 14.57 5.31
CA THR A 98 11.82 14.91 5.23
C THR A 98 12.75 13.78 5.70
N PHE A 99 12.26 12.89 6.56
CA PHE A 99 13.02 11.77 7.12
C PHE A 99 13.04 10.50 6.25
N ILE A 100 12.18 10.39 5.24
CA ILE A 100 12.11 9.18 4.39
C ILE A 100 13.41 8.94 3.59
N PRO A 101 14.03 9.96 2.93
CA PRO A 101 15.29 9.77 2.24
C PRO A 101 16.41 9.27 3.16
N GLU A 102 16.46 9.78 4.39
CA GLU A 102 17.43 9.35 5.40
C GLU A 102 17.20 7.89 5.81
N LEU A 103 15.95 7.48 6.09
CA LEU A 103 15.63 6.08 6.39
C LEU A 103 16.00 5.12 5.26
N ILE A 104 15.80 5.53 4.00
CA ILE A 104 16.21 4.75 2.81
C ILE A 104 17.73 4.60 2.79
N ALA A 105 18.47 5.68 2.99
CA ALA A 105 19.93 5.66 3.05
C ALA A 105 20.44 4.77 4.20
N ARG A 106 19.85 4.87 5.40
CA ARG A 106 20.17 4.01 6.54
C ARG A 106 19.92 2.53 6.24
N LYS A 107 18.79 2.18 5.61
CA LYS A 107 18.49 0.79 5.20
C LYS A 107 19.55 0.22 4.24
N ALA A 108 20.10 1.04 3.34
CA ALA A 108 21.09 0.59 2.36
C ALA A 108 22.45 0.27 3.01
N ASN A 109 22.74 0.85 4.18
CA ASN A 109 23.98 0.64 4.91
C ASN A 109 23.80 -0.45 5.97
N ALA A 110 24.45 -1.60 5.79
CA ALA A 110 24.35 -2.74 6.71
C ALA A 110 24.81 -2.42 8.15
N GLU A 111 25.77 -1.49 8.29
CA GLU A 111 26.33 -1.08 9.60
C GLU A 111 25.45 -0.05 10.34
N PHE A 112 24.62 0.72 9.63
CA PHE A 112 23.80 1.81 10.20
C PHE A 112 22.29 1.54 10.12
N GLY A 113 21.91 0.28 9.89
CA GLY A 113 20.51 -0.11 9.72
C GLY A 113 19.68 -0.04 11.01
N THR A 114 20.32 0.12 12.17
CA THR A 114 19.69 0.20 13.49
C THR A 114 19.31 1.63 13.87
N LEU A 115 18.27 1.75 14.69
CA LEU A 115 17.71 3.02 15.14
C LEU A 115 18.01 3.26 16.61
N SER A 116 18.32 4.51 16.95
CA SER A 116 18.45 4.94 18.34
C SER A 116 17.08 4.99 19.03
N ALA A 117 17.08 5.05 20.37
CA ALA A 117 15.83 5.24 21.11
C ALA A 117 15.10 6.56 20.74
N VAL A 118 15.86 7.61 20.39
CA VAL A 118 15.31 8.89 19.95
C VAL A 118 14.60 8.74 18.59
N ASP A 119 15.23 8.04 17.64
CA ASP A 119 14.62 7.73 16.34
C ASP A 119 13.32 6.96 16.54
N VAL A 120 13.32 5.95 17.42
CA VAL A 120 12.13 5.13 17.71
C VAL A 120 10.98 5.99 18.23
N ALA A 121 11.22 6.83 19.24
CA ALA A 121 10.17 7.69 19.80
C ALA A 121 9.64 8.72 18.79
N PHE A 122 10.49 9.22 17.90
CA PHE A 122 10.08 10.08 16.80
C PHE A 122 9.18 9.34 15.82
N HIS A 123 9.62 8.19 15.30
CA HIS A 123 8.88 7.44 14.30
C HIS A 123 7.57 6.84 14.83
N THR A 124 7.49 6.47 16.11
CA THR A 124 6.22 6.07 16.73
C THR A 124 5.18 7.18 16.63
N ARG A 125 5.52 8.42 17.03
CA ARG A 125 4.60 9.58 16.92
C ARG A 125 4.19 9.87 15.48
N GLN A 126 5.15 9.80 14.56
CA GLN A 126 4.86 9.99 13.14
C GLN A 126 3.90 8.92 12.60
N LEU A 127 4.08 7.65 12.98
CA LEU A 127 3.17 6.58 12.57
C LEU A 127 1.77 6.74 13.18
N ASP A 128 1.65 7.29 14.39
CA ASP A 128 0.35 7.65 14.98
C ASP A 128 -0.37 8.72 14.15
N GLU A 129 0.33 9.79 13.78
CA GLU A 129 -0.21 10.84 12.90
C GLU A 129 -0.68 10.28 11.54
N TRP A 130 0.10 9.35 10.97
CA TRP A 130 -0.25 8.70 9.71
C TRP A 130 -1.41 7.71 9.83
N GLU A 131 -1.57 7.02 10.95
CA GLU A 131 -2.76 6.21 11.21
C GLU A 131 -4.00 7.11 11.33
N THR A 132 -3.91 8.24 12.04
CA THR A 132 -5.00 9.23 12.09
C THR A 132 -5.36 9.74 10.70
N ARG A 133 -4.36 10.06 9.87
CA ARG A 133 -4.59 10.51 8.49
C ARG A 133 -5.22 9.42 7.62
N LEU A 134 -4.81 8.17 7.78
CA LEU A 134 -5.41 7.03 7.08
C LEU A 134 -6.89 6.89 7.43
N ASN A 135 -7.24 7.03 8.71
CA ASN A 135 -8.63 7.01 9.16
C ASN A 135 -9.42 8.19 8.57
N ALA A 136 -8.87 9.40 8.60
CA ALA A 136 -9.52 10.58 8.02
C ALA A 136 -9.75 10.43 6.50
N ALA A 137 -8.77 9.88 5.78
CA ALA A 137 -8.90 9.59 4.35
C ALA A 137 -10.02 8.57 4.08
N TYR A 138 -10.19 7.56 4.94
CA TYR A 138 -11.27 6.58 4.82
C TYR A 138 -12.66 7.22 5.02
N GLU A 139 -12.80 8.08 6.04
CA GLU A 139 -14.06 8.78 6.32
C GLU A 139 -14.43 9.74 5.18
N ALA A 140 -13.45 10.46 4.63
CA ALA A 140 -13.65 11.41 3.53
C ALA A 140 -13.72 10.77 2.13
N SER A 141 -13.36 9.49 1.99
CA SER A 141 -13.25 8.85 0.67
C SER A 141 -14.61 8.72 -0.01
N ALA A 142 -14.68 9.23 -1.25
CA ALA A 142 -15.80 9.07 -2.17
C ALA A 142 -15.69 7.81 -3.05
N LEU A 143 -14.68 6.95 -2.80
CA LEU A 143 -14.53 5.70 -3.52
C LEU A 143 -15.75 4.79 -3.27
N PRO A 144 -16.08 3.91 -4.24
CA PRO A 144 -17.16 2.95 -4.06
C PRO A 144 -16.91 2.07 -2.83
N THR A 145 -17.98 1.51 -2.26
CA THR A 145 -17.89 0.51 -1.18
C THR A 145 -17.69 -0.88 -1.76
N GLU A 146 -18.47 -1.22 -2.79
CA GLU A 146 -18.52 -2.55 -3.39
C GLU A 146 -17.70 -2.64 -4.69
N PRO A 147 -16.98 -3.75 -4.91
CA PRO A 147 -16.31 -4.04 -6.16
C PRO A 147 -17.32 -4.53 -7.23
N PRO A 148 -16.97 -4.48 -8.53
CA PRO A 148 -17.83 -4.97 -9.61
C PRO A 148 -17.79 -6.50 -9.73
N ALA A 149 -18.32 -7.21 -8.74
CA ALA A 149 -18.22 -8.67 -8.64
C ALA A 149 -18.74 -9.39 -9.90
N GLU A 150 -19.88 -8.95 -10.45
CA GLU A 150 -20.48 -9.53 -11.65
C GLU A 150 -19.64 -9.31 -12.91
N GLU A 151 -19.04 -8.13 -13.09
CA GLU A 151 -18.17 -7.87 -14.24
C GLU A 151 -16.89 -8.70 -14.18
N LEU A 152 -16.32 -8.85 -12.97
CA LEU A 152 -15.16 -9.70 -12.75
C LEU A 152 -15.48 -11.18 -13.00
N ASP A 153 -16.64 -11.65 -12.57
CA ASP A 153 -17.07 -13.04 -12.81
C ASP A 153 -17.23 -13.30 -14.32
N ARG A 154 -17.92 -12.40 -15.03
CA ARG A 154 -18.06 -12.47 -16.49
C ARG A 154 -16.70 -12.50 -17.19
N PHE A 155 -15.78 -11.61 -16.82
CA PHE A 155 -14.43 -11.59 -17.37
C PHE A 155 -13.69 -12.91 -17.13
N LEU A 156 -13.81 -13.50 -15.94
CA LEU A 156 -13.20 -14.79 -15.64
C LEU A 156 -13.81 -15.95 -16.45
N ILE A 157 -15.11 -15.92 -16.70
CA ILE A 157 -15.78 -16.89 -17.56
C ILE A 157 -15.26 -16.78 -19.00
N GLU A 158 -15.26 -15.58 -19.56
CA GLU A 158 -14.79 -15.29 -20.92
C GLU A 158 -13.32 -15.68 -21.12
N LEU A 159 -12.47 -15.41 -20.13
CA LEU A 159 -11.04 -15.77 -20.18
C LEU A 159 -10.79 -17.29 -20.17
N ARG A 160 -11.67 -18.06 -19.51
CA ARG A 160 -11.48 -19.50 -19.29
C ARG A 160 -12.18 -20.37 -20.32
N LEU A 161 -13.22 -19.85 -20.96
CA LEU A 161 -13.89 -20.56 -22.03
C LEU A 161 -13.10 -20.38 -23.34
N PRO A 162 -12.78 -21.46 -24.06
CA PRO A 162 -12.15 -21.35 -25.36
C PRO A 162 -13.07 -20.57 -26.30
N ILE A 163 -12.50 -19.63 -27.05
CA ILE A 163 -13.17 -19.02 -28.19
C ILE A 163 -13.50 -20.17 -29.15
N ALA A 164 -14.79 -20.41 -29.40
CA ALA A 164 -15.27 -21.41 -30.33
C ALA A 164 -14.89 -21.06 -31.78
#